data_AF-A0A931AK80-F1
#
_entry.id   AF-A0A931AK80-F1
#
_cell.length_a   1.000
_cell.length_b   1.000
_cell.length_c   1.000
_cell.angle_alpha   90.00
_cell.angle_beta   90.00
_cell.angle_gamma   90.00
#
_symmetry.space_group_name_H-M   'P 1'
#
loop_
_entity.id
_entity.type
_entity.pdbx_description
1 polymer ?
#
loop_
_entity_poly.entity_id
_entity_poly.type
_entity_poly.pdbx_seq_one_letter_code
_entity_poly.pdbx_strand_id
1 'polypeptide(L)'
;MTLSTSSTPSTPSTPSTPDGVAPFALSSSASVTATAMRTAADLLECAHVSGVSVTCDDTRISIQVDPHRSPAERAQVLIRLANVLQSRILQEHDHRPGKRTCWLSVNGTAAGLPIHAWTEVEVSIHGQGAALAMAPDGTLACTGPDDDNTRLPAGWRWITELDHPSPAPHPHAGQEPKEARR
;
A
#
# COMPACT_ATOMS: atom_id res chain seq x y z
N MET A 1 65.30 -55.58 -52.13
CA MET A 1 64.56 -54.42 -52.66
C MET A 1 63.14 -54.53 -52.14
N THR A 2 62.74 -53.54 -51.36
CA THR A 2 61.73 -53.60 -50.29
C THR A 2 60.34 -53.17 -50.77
N LEU A 3 59.32 -53.92 -50.34
CA LEU A 3 57.90 -53.58 -50.44
C LEU A 3 57.55 -52.55 -49.36
N SER A 4 56.90 -51.45 -49.73
CA SER A 4 56.36 -50.46 -48.80
C SER A 4 54.85 -50.28 -49.01
N THR A 5 54.08 -50.78 -48.06
CA THR A 5 52.65 -50.51 -47.90
C THR A 5 52.47 -49.15 -47.21
N SER A 6 51.62 -48.29 -47.78
CA SER A 6 51.25 -47.01 -47.17
C SER A 6 49.90 -47.15 -46.47
N SER A 7 49.91 -47.05 -45.14
CA SER A 7 48.72 -46.97 -44.29
C SER A 7 48.27 -45.51 -44.16
N THR A 8 47.00 -45.22 -44.42
CA THR A 8 46.36 -43.92 -44.11
C THR A 8 45.91 -43.88 -42.65
N PRO A 9 46.16 -42.79 -41.89
CA PRO A 9 45.61 -42.61 -40.56
C PRO A 9 44.16 -42.08 -40.59
N SER A 10 43.29 -42.72 -39.81
CA SER A 10 41.92 -42.27 -39.54
C SER A 10 41.91 -41.01 -38.68
N THR A 11 41.19 -39.98 -39.10
CA THR A 11 40.87 -38.79 -38.30
C THR A 11 39.92 -39.12 -37.15
N PRO A 12 40.15 -38.61 -35.93
CA PRO A 12 39.21 -38.75 -34.83
C PRO A 12 38.01 -37.81 -35.00
N SER A 13 36.81 -38.38 -34.88
CA SER A 13 35.54 -37.63 -34.88
C SER A 13 35.46 -36.69 -33.67
N THR A 14 35.12 -35.43 -33.94
CA THR A 14 34.84 -34.38 -32.96
C THR A 14 33.60 -34.75 -32.12
N PRO A 15 33.62 -34.60 -30.79
CA PRO A 15 32.43 -34.77 -29.97
C PRO A 15 31.45 -33.60 -30.22
N SER A 16 30.25 -33.93 -30.70
CA SER A 16 29.13 -32.99 -30.82
C SER A 16 28.79 -32.42 -29.44
N THR A 17 28.96 -31.11 -29.27
CA THR A 17 28.41 -30.35 -28.14
C THR A 17 26.89 -30.51 -28.14
N PRO A 18 26.25 -30.89 -27.03
CA PRO A 18 24.80 -30.90 -26.96
C PRO A 18 24.25 -29.48 -27.15
N ASP A 19 23.48 -29.37 -28.22
CA ASP A 19 22.60 -28.28 -28.59
C ASP A 19 21.64 -27.94 -27.42
N GLY A 20 21.36 -26.65 -27.24
CA GLY A 20 20.09 -26.22 -26.67
C GLY A 20 19.98 -26.15 -25.14
N VAL A 21 20.77 -25.29 -24.49
CA VAL A 21 20.22 -24.49 -23.39
C VAL A 21 20.19 -23.05 -23.88
N ALA A 22 19.07 -22.67 -24.50
CA ALA A 22 18.79 -21.26 -24.70
C ALA A 22 18.89 -20.58 -23.33
N PRO A 23 19.66 -19.48 -23.17
CA PRO A 23 19.54 -18.69 -21.96
C PRO A 23 18.08 -18.26 -21.91
N PHE A 24 17.35 -18.77 -20.92
CA PHE A 24 16.03 -18.22 -20.60
C PHE A 24 16.27 -16.73 -20.40
N ALA A 25 15.84 -15.93 -21.37
CA ALA A 25 15.73 -14.50 -21.21
C ALA A 25 14.70 -14.33 -20.10
N LEU A 26 15.16 -14.28 -18.86
CA LEU A 26 14.37 -13.82 -17.73
C LEU A 26 13.82 -12.47 -18.19
N SER A 27 12.51 -12.47 -18.45
CA SER A 27 11.77 -11.27 -18.80
C SER A 27 12.22 -10.19 -17.82
N SER A 28 12.71 -9.07 -18.32
CA SER A 28 13.20 -7.95 -17.48
C SER A 28 12.17 -7.55 -16.41
N SER A 29 10.88 -7.82 -16.65
CA SER A 29 9.80 -7.64 -15.67
C SER A 29 9.93 -8.53 -14.42
N ALA A 30 10.44 -9.77 -14.51
CA ALA A 30 10.58 -10.64 -13.34
C ALA A 30 11.68 -10.16 -12.37
N SER A 31 12.82 -9.70 -12.90
CA SER A 31 13.90 -9.14 -12.08
C SER A 31 13.53 -7.77 -11.52
N VAL A 32 12.82 -6.94 -12.29
CA VAL A 32 12.25 -5.66 -11.80
C VAL A 32 11.24 -5.91 -10.68
N THR A 33 10.31 -6.85 -10.87
CA THR A 33 9.33 -7.22 -9.84
C THR A 33 10.00 -7.75 -8.57
N ALA A 34 11.01 -8.64 -8.71
CA ALA A 34 11.74 -9.15 -7.56
C ALA A 34 12.48 -8.04 -6.79
N THR A 35 13.08 -7.08 -7.51
CA THR A 35 13.72 -5.91 -6.91
C THR A 35 12.70 -5.05 -6.19
N ALA A 36 11.57 -4.74 -6.82
CA ALA A 36 10.48 -3.97 -6.22
C ALA A 36 9.91 -4.63 -4.96
N MET A 37 9.71 -5.95 -4.99
CA MET A 37 9.28 -6.72 -3.81
C MET A 37 10.31 -6.69 -2.69
N ARG A 38 11.61 -6.79 -3.01
CA ARG A 38 12.67 -6.67 -2.01
C ARG A 38 12.70 -5.28 -1.38
N THR A 39 12.64 -4.23 -2.21
CA THR A 39 12.55 -2.84 -1.75
C THR A 39 11.32 -2.61 -0.88
N ALA A 40 10.16 -3.16 -1.24
CA ALA A 40 8.97 -3.09 -0.42
C ALA A 40 9.16 -3.79 0.94
N ALA A 41 9.75 -4.98 0.97
CA ALA A 41 10.02 -5.71 2.21
C ALA A 41 10.96 -4.91 3.14
N ASP A 42 12.08 -4.40 2.62
CA ASP A 42 13.02 -3.58 3.38
C ASP A 42 12.34 -2.32 3.94
N LEU A 43 11.48 -1.66 3.16
CA LEU A 43 10.70 -0.51 3.61
C LEU A 43 9.76 -0.86 4.77
N LEU A 44 9.00 -1.95 4.65
CA LEU A 44 8.04 -2.38 5.68
C LEU A 44 8.76 -2.78 6.98
N GLU A 45 9.93 -3.42 6.87
CA GLU A 45 10.79 -3.76 8.00
C GLU A 45 11.32 -2.50 8.70
N CYS A 46 11.88 -1.54 7.95
CA CYS A 46 12.34 -0.28 8.51
C CYS A 46 11.20 0.51 9.19
N ALA A 47 10.02 0.53 8.59
CA ALA A 47 8.85 1.22 9.15
C ALA A 47 8.19 0.45 10.31
N HIS A 48 8.58 -0.80 10.58
CA HIS A 48 7.96 -1.68 11.57
C HIS A 48 6.43 -1.77 11.38
N VAL A 49 6.01 -2.02 10.15
CA VAL A 49 4.59 -2.11 9.77
C VAL A 49 4.23 -3.52 9.31
N SER A 50 3.00 -3.94 9.58
CA SER A 50 2.45 -5.22 9.19
C SER A 50 0.96 -5.09 8.84
N GLY A 51 0.36 -6.14 8.28
CA GLY A 51 -1.04 -6.11 7.81
C GLY A 51 -1.27 -5.03 6.76
N VAL A 52 -0.47 -5.08 5.70
CA VAL A 52 -0.64 -4.28 4.49
C VAL A 52 -0.67 -5.21 3.29
N SER A 53 -1.35 -4.80 2.24
CA SER A 53 -1.26 -5.42 0.93
C SER A 53 -0.24 -4.66 0.09
N VAL A 54 0.68 -5.38 -0.57
CA VAL A 54 1.68 -4.80 -1.47
C VAL A 54 1.41 -5.30 -2.87
N THR A 55 1.32 -4.36 -3.81
CA THR A 55 1.28 -4.64 -5.25
C THR A 55 2.45 -3.91 -5.89
N CYS A 56 3.24 -4.62 -6.68
CA CYS A 56 4.34 -4.03 -7.44
C CYS A 56 4.03 -4.19 -8.93
N ASP A 57 4.17 -3.10 -9.68
CA ASP A 57 4.24 -3.14 -11.13
C ASP A 57 5.62 -2.64 -11.60
N ASP A 58 5.85 -2.61 -12.92
CA ASP A 58 7.14 -2.20 -13.49
C ASP A 58 7.48 -0.72 -13.23
N THR A 59 6.56 0.07 -12.66
CA THR A 59 6.66 1.54 -12.51
C THR A 59 6.49 2.05 -11.08
N ARG A 60 5.86 1.29 -10.18
CA ARG A 60 5.59 1.73 -8.80
C ARG A 60 5.34 0.56 -7.84
N ILE A 61 5.62 0.83 -6.57
CA ILE A 61 5.20 0.01 -5.44
C ILE A 61 3.95 0.66 -4.84
N SER A 62 2.88 -0.12 -4.74
CA SER A 62 1.60 0.27 -4.18
C SER A 62 1.35 -0.46 -2.86
N ILE A 63 1.05 0.27 -1.80
CA ILE A 63 0.82 -0.29 -0.47
C ILE A 63 -0.55 0.15 0.04
N GLN A 64 -1.45 -0.80 0.23
CA GLN A 64 -2.75 -0.54 0.84
C GLN A 64 -2.71 -1.02 2.29
N VAL A 65 -3.00 -0.12 3.24
CA VAL A 65 -3.17 -0.51 4.64
C VAL A 65 -4.48 -1.29 4.80
N ASP A 66 -4.44 -2.40 5.53
CA ASP A 66 -5.60 -3.27 5.74
C ASP A 66 -6.83 -2.46 6.21
N PRO A 67 -7.94 -2.48 5.44
CA PRO A 67 -9.14 -1.72 5.77
C PRO A 67 -9.84 -2.24 7.04
N HIS A 68 -9.58 -3.47 7.47
CA HIS A 68 -10.20 -4.07 8.65
C HIS A 68 -9.59 -3.59 9.98
N ARG A 69 -8.44 -2.90 9.96
CA ARG A 69 -7.86 -2.27 11.14
C ARG A 69 -8.68 -1.07 11.57
N SER A 70 -8.57 -0.68 12.85
CA SER A 70 -9.20 0.55 13.30
C SER A 70 -8.61 1.77 12.57
N PRO A 71 -9.36 2.86 12.38
CA PRO A 71 -8.89 4.04 11.66
C PRO A 71 -7.58 4.60 12.24
N ALA A 72 -7.48 4.68 13.57
CA ALA A 72 -6.30 5.14 14.27
C ALA A 72 -5.07 4.27 13.96
N GLU A 73 -5.22 2.95 13.94
CA GLU A 73 -4.13 2.04 13.55
C GLU A 73 -3.74 2.21 12.09
N ARG A 74 -4.71 2.39 11.18
CA ARG A 74 -4.43 2.64 9.76
C ARG A 74 -3.63 3.93 9.57
N ALA A 75 -4.01 5.00 10.27
CA ALA A 75 -3.29 6.27 10.26
C ALA A 75 -1.87 6.13 10.83
N GLN A 76 -1.70 5.38 11.92
CA GLN A 76 -0.37 5.12 12.50
C GLN A 76 0.56 4.37 11.55
N VAL A 77 0.05 3.42 10.76
CA VAL A 77 0.82 2.74 9.70
C VAL A 77 1.31 3.76 8.66
N LEU A 78 0.43 4.66 8.19
CA LEU A 78 0.82 5.70 7.25
C LEU A 78 1.84 6.70 7.84
N ILE A 79 1.71 7.07 9.12
CA ILE A 79 2.69 7.94 9.80
C ILE A 79 4.08 7.29 9.82
N ARG A 80 4.16 5.99 10.13
CA ARG A 80 5.44 5.25 10.12
C ARG A 80 6.04 5.20 8.73
N LEU A 81 5.24 4.92 7.70
CA LEU A 81 5.69 4.92 6.30
C LEU A 81 6.15 6.31 5.86
N ALA A 82 5.41 7.36 6.23
CA ALA A 82 5.77 8.75 5.93
C ALA A 82 7.11 9.16 6.55
N ASN A 83 7.37 8.73 7.78
CA ASN A 83 8.66 9.00 8.44
C ASN A 83 9.83 8.34 7.71
N VAL A 84 9.69 7.08 7.28
CA VAL A 84 10.76 6.37 6.53
C VAL A 84 10.96 6.97 5.14
N LEU A 85 9.87 7.33 4.47
CA LEU A 85 9.90 7.95 3.14
C LEU A 85 10.25 9.44 3.16
N GLN A 86 10.39 10.04 4.34
CA GLN A 86 10.59 11.48 4.54
C GLN A 86 9.55 12.32 3.80
N SER A 87 8.31 11.83 3.77
CA SER A 87 7.22 12.44 3.04
C SER A 87 6.09 12.86 3.98
N ARG A 88 5.14 13.62 3.45
CA ARG A 88 3.98 14.10 4.20
C ARG A 88 2.76 13.26 3.85
N ILE A 89 1.89 13.07 4.82
CA ILE A 89 0.57 12.50 4.58
C ILE A 89 -0.26 13.55 3.84
N LEU A 90 -0.83 13.13 2.72
CA LEU A 90 -1.81 13.87 1.96
C LEU A 90 -3.20 13.37 2.35
N GLN A 91 -4.13 14.30 2.48
CA GLN A 91 -5.53 14.03 2.75
C GLN A 91 -6.34 14.48 1.53
N GLU A 92 -7.04 13.56 0.89
CA GLU A 92 -7.81 13.81 -0.33
C GLU A 92 -9.23 13.27 -0.18
N HIS A 93 -10.23 14.10 -0.45
CA HIS A 93 -11.63 13.70 -0.34
C HIS A 93 -12.07 12.95 -1.61
N ASP A 94 -12.82 11.85 -1.45
CA ASP A 94 -13.48 11.22 -2.59
C ASP A 94 -14.66 12.10 -3.01
N HIS A 95 -14.48 12.85 -4.10
CA HIS A 95 -15.49 13.77 -4.65
C HIS A 95 -16.68 13.08 -5.33
N ARG A 96 -16.80 11.75 -5.22
CA ARG A 96 -17.95 11.03 -5.78
C ARG A 96 -19.21 11.31 -4.95
N PRO A 97 -20.35 11.61 -5.59
CA PRO A 97 -21.58 11.90 -4.89
C PRO A 97 -21.96 10.82 -3.88
N GLY A 98 -22.25 11.24 -2.64
CA GLY A 98 -22.63 10.35 -1.55
C GLY A 98 -21.50 9.50 -0.95
N LYS A 99 -20.26 9.63 -1.41
CA LYS A 99 -19.09 9.01 -0.76
C LYS A 99 -18.56 9.91 0.35
N ARG A 100 -18.67 9.45 1.59
CA ARG A 100 -18.14 10.13 2.79
C ARG A 100 -16.75 9.64 3.14
N THR A 101 -15.91 9.45 2.12
CA THR A 101 -14.61 8.83 2.28
C THR A 101 -13.52 9.86 2.01
N CYS A 102 -12.56 9.92 2.92
CA CYS A 102 -11.32 10.62 2.71
C CYS A 102 -10.20 9.61 2.57
N TRP A 103 -9.36 9.77 1.55
CA TRP A 103 -8.14 9.01 1.38
C TRP A 103 -7.01 9.71 2.13
N LEU A 104 -6.31 8.95 2.96
CA LEU A 104 -4.99 9.34 3.45
C LEU A 104 -3.96 8.62 2.59
N SER A 105 -3.01 9.36 2.06
CA SER A 105 -1.96 8.79 1.23
C SER A 105 -0.59 9.36 1.55
N VAL A 106 0.44 8.62 1.22
CA VAL A 106 1.82 9.08 1.25
C VAL A 106 2.52 8.66 -0.04
N ASN A 107 3.22 9.61 -0.64
CA ASN A 107 3.98 9.40 -1.86
C ASN A 107 5.47 9.55 -1.55
N GLY A 108 6.30 8.65 -2.05
CA GLY A 108 7.74 8.71 -1.81
C GLY A 108 8.53 7.93 -2.84
N THR A 109 9.80 7.68 -2.53
CA THR A 109 10.69 6.90 -3.38
C THR A 109 11.61 6.05 -2.51
N ALA A 110 11.80 4.78 -2.86
CA ALA A 110 12.81 3.92 -2.25
C ALA A 110 13.54 3.15 -3.34
N ALA A 111 14.88 3.07 -3.26
CA ALA A 111 15.71 2.45 -4.28
C ALA A 111 15.43 2.96 -5.72
N GLY A 112 15.00 4.21 -5.87
CA GLY A 112 14.62 4.81 -7.16
C GLY A 112 13.21 4.44 -7.67
N LEU A 113 12.47 3.59 -6.95
CA LEU A 113 11.10 3.21 -7.29
C LEU A 113 10.08 4.13 -6.59
N PRO A 114 9.11 4.70 -7.33
CA PRO A 114 7.99 5.42 -6.74
C PRO A 114 7.19 4.52 -5.80
N ILE A 115 6.82 5.06 -4.64
CA ILE A 115 5.95 4.40 -3.67
C ILE A 115 4.70 5.23 -3.46
N HIS A 116 3.55 4.58 -3.51
CA HIS A 116 2.27 5.13 -3.08
C HIS A 116 1.68 4.22 -2.01
N ALA A 117 1.52 4.76 -0.80
CA ALA A 117 0.85 4.08 0.30
C ALA A 117 -0.45 4.81 0.64
N TRP A 118 -1.54 4.08 0.91
CA TRP A 118 -2.83 4.72 1.19
C TRP A 118 -3.75 3.90 2.11
N THR A 119 -4.72 4.59 2.69
CA THR A 119 -5.86 4.02 3.41
C THR A 119 -7.07 4.93 3.30
N GLU A 120 -8.27 4.36 3.45
CA GLU A 120 -9.50 5.13 3.55
C GLU A 120 -9.82 5.46 5.01
N VAL A 121 -10.42 6.63 5.24
CA VAL A 121 -11.03 7.03 6.51
C VAL A 121 -12.37 7.69 6.25
N GLU A 122 -13.31 7.55 7.18
CA GLU A 122 -14.62 8.19 7.06
C GLU A 122 -14.57 9.68 7.42
N VAL A 123 -15.26 10.50 6.64
CA VAL A 123 -15.46 11.92 6.91
C VAL A 123 -16.60 12.08 7.90
N SER A 124 -16.37 12.89 8.91
CA SER A 124 -17.36 13.18 9.94
C SER A 124 -18.50 14.02 9.37
N ILE A 125 -19.72 13.65 9.72
CA ILE A 125 -20.93 14.34 9.29
C ILE A 125 -21.67 14.97 10.47
N HIS A 126 -22.35 16.07 10.22
CA HIS A 126 -23.26 16.71 11.16
C HIS A 126 -24.68 16.78 10.61
N GLY A 127 -25.68 16.49 11.47
CA GLY A 127 -27.09 16.60 11.14
C GLY A 127 -27.50 15.78 9.91
N GLN A 128 -28.05 16.45 8.89
CA GLN A 128 -28.59 15.82 7.67
C GLN A 128 -27.53 15.39 6.65
N GLY A 129 -26.29 15.11 7.08
CA GLY A 129 -25.23 14.58 6.22
C GLY A 129 -24.26 15.62 5.68
N ALA A 130 -24.20 16.81 6.27
CA ALA A 130 -23.19 17.80 5.92
C ALA A 130 -21.82 17.36 6.44
N ALA A 131 -20.82 17.31 5.56
CA ALA A 131 -19.46 16.96 5.91
C ALA A 131 -18.80 18.07 6.74
N LEU A 132 -18.01 17.69 7.74
CA LEU A 132 -17.35 18.62 8.63
C LEU A 132 -15.92 18.92 8.18
N ALA A 133 -15.59 20.20 8.11
CA ALA A 133 -14.25 20.69 7.84
C ALA A 133 -13.76 21.60 8.97
N MET A 134 -12.45 21.62 9.17
CA MET A 134 -11.77 22.44 10.17
C MET A 134 -10.78 23.38 9.49
N ALA A 135 -10.89 24.66 9.82
CA ALA A 135 -9.97 25.70 9.39
C ALA A 135 -8.65 25.68 10.19
N PRO A 136 -7.57 26.33 9.70
CA PRO A 136 -6.31 26.43 10.43
C PRO A 136 -6.41 27.07 11.83
N ASP A 137 -7.41 27.93 12.05
CA ASP A 137 -7.69 28.59 13.33
C ASP A 137 -8.54 27.73 14.28
N GLY A 138 -8.90 26.52 13.87
CA GLY A 138 -9.75 25.58 14.63
C GLY A 138 -11.25 25.78 14.41
N THR A 139 -11.66 26.75 13.59
CA THR A 139 -13.08 26.97 13.26
C THR A 139 -13.65 25.78 12.51
N LEU A 140 -14.84 25.32 12.93
CA LEU A 140 -15.58 24.26 12.27
C LEU A 140 -16.55 24.84 11.24
N ALA A 141 -16.59 24.26 10.04
CA ALA A 141 -17.66 24.49 9.09
C ALA A 141 -18.30 23.18 8.65
N CYS A 142 -19.59 23.26 8.33
CA CYS A 142 -20.30 22.19 7.65
C CYS A 142 -20.37 22.56 6.17
N THR A 143 -19.85 21.71 5.29
CA THR A 143 -20.12 21.81 3.85
C THR A 143 -21.32 20.93 3.54
N GLY A 144 -22.30 21.45 2.79
CA GLY A 144 -23.57 20.77 2.56
C GLY A 144 -23.42 19.43 1.82
N PRO A 145 -24.42 18.55 1.90
CA PRO A 145 -24.44 17.29 1.13
C PRO A 145 -24.53 17.50 -0.39
N ASP A 146 -24.95 18.68 -0.87
CA ASP A 146 -24.98 19.04 -2.30
C ASP A 146 -23.70 19.77 -2.76
N ASP A 147 -22.78 20.06 -1.84
CA ASP A 147 -21.49 20.69 -2.10
C ASP A 147 -20.43 19.63 -2.46
N ASP A 148 -20.82 18.57 -3.19
CA ASP A 148 -20.04 17.37 -3.50
C ASP A 148 -18.71 17.67 -4.25
N ASN A 149 -18.58 18.86 -4.84
CA ASN A 149 -17.37 19.34 -5.53
C ASN A 149 -16.60 20.42 -4.76
N THR A 150 -16.93 20.68 -3.49
CA THR A 150 -16.29 21.76 -2.74
C THR A 150 -14.88 21.35 -2.33
N ARG A 151 -13.91 21.79 -3.14
CA ARG A 151 -12.52 21.85 -2.71
C ARG A 151 -12.45 22.80 -1.52
N LEU A 152 -11.96 22.29 -0.40
CA LEU A 152 -11.79 23.13 0.79
C LEU A 152 -10.85 24.31 0.49
N PRO A 153 -11.07 25.48 1.11
CA PRO A 153 -10.14 26.59 1.01
C PRO A 153 -8.74 26.20 1.49
N ALA A 154 -7.72 26.95 1.05
CA ALA A 154 -6.34 26.64 1.43
C ALA A 154 -6.16 26.57 2.96
N GLY A 155 -5.54 25.49 3.44
CA GLY A 155 -5.27 25.25 4.86
C GLY A 155 -6.41 24.58 5.64
N TRP A 156 -7.60 24.47 5.05
CA TRP A 156 -8.69 23.70 5.65
C TRP A 156 -8.47 22.20 5.46
N ARG A 157 -9.01 21.41 6.39
CA ARG A 157 -8.97 19.94 6.33
C ARG A 157 -10.32 19.34 6.67
N TRP A 158 -10.60 18.16 6.13
CA TRP A 158 -11.79 17.40 6.52
C TRP A 158 -11.60 16.82 7.92
N ILE A 159 -12.64 16.92 8.74
CA ILE A 159 -12.72 16.21 10.01
C ILE A 159 -13.10 14.77 9.69
N THR A 160 -12.33 13.85 10.23
CA THR A 160 -12.48 12.41 9.97
C THR A 160 -12.79 11.67 11.25
N GLU A 161 -13.09 10.39 11.13
CA GLU A 161 -13.18 9.48 12.27
C GLU A 161 -11.92 9.47 13.17
N LEU A 162 -10.77 9.94 12.67
CA LEU A 162 -9.55 10.10 13.47
C LEU A 162 -9.59 11.28 14.46
N ASP A 163 -10.41 12.29 14.17
CA ASP A 163 -10.54 13.49 15.01
C ASP A 163 -11.49 13.26 16.19
N HIS A 164 -12.27 12.16 16.16
CA HIS A 164 -13.10 11.77 17.30
C HIS A 164 -12.29 10.93 18.28
N PRO A 165 -12.32 11.23 19.59
CA PRO A 165 -11.82 10.28 20.57
C PRO A 165 -12.66 9.02 20.44
N SER A 166 -12.01 7.88 20.14
CA SER A 166 -12.66 6.57 20.10
C SER A 166 -13.60 6.47 21.31
N PRO A 167 -14.90 6.18 21.11
CA PRO A 167 -15.76 5.91 22.25
C PRO A 167 -15.11 4.75 23.00
N ALA A 168 -14.82 4.96 24.29
CA ALA A 168 -14.31 3.89 25.13
C ALA A 168 -15.24 2.68 24.97
N PRO A 169 -14.71 1.45 24.93
CA PRO A 169 -15.56 0.27 24.88
C PRO A 169 -16.53 0.35 26.04
N HIS A 170 -17.83 0.47 25.74
CA HIS A 170 -18.86 0.45 26.76
C HIS A 170 -18.65 -0.84 27.57
N PRO A 171 -18.58 -0.78 28.91
CA PRO A 171 -18.57 -2.01 29.70
C PRO A 171 -19.84 -2.77 29.33
N HIS A 172 -19.67 -4.02 28.88
CA HIS A 172 -20.77 -4.93 28.60
C HIS A 172 -21.75 -4.91 29.78
N ALA A 173 -22.89 -4.25 29.57
CA ALA A 173 -23.99 -4.28 30.50
C ALA A 173 -24.53 -5.71 30.54
N GLY A 174 -24.24 -6.40 31.65
CA GLY A 174 -25.04 -7.48 32.22
C GLY A 174 -25.50 -8.58 31.27
N GLN A 175 -24.67 -9.60 31.05
CA GLN A 175 -25.22 -10.95 31.05
C GLN A 175 -25.51 -11.31 32.52
N GLU A 176 -26.74 -11.08 32.96
CA GLU A 176 -27.27 -11.71 34.17
C GLU A 176 -27.13 -13.24 34.04
N PRO A 177 -26.52 -13.93 35.00
CA PRO A 177 -26.59 -15.38 35.03
C PRO A 177 -28.03 -15.77 35.34
N LYS A 178 -28.68 -16.41 34.35
CA LYS A 178 -30.01 -16.99 34.50
C LYS A 178 -29.95 -18.07 35.58
N GLU A 179 -30.38 -17.69 36.77
CA GLU A 179 -30.48 -18.51 37.97
C GLU A 179 -31.30 -19.77 37.66
N ALA A 180 -30.66 -20.94 37.75
CA ALA A 180 -31.32 -22.23 37.63
C ALA A 180 -32.22 -22.45 38.84
N ARG A 181 -33.53 -22.20 38.66
CA ARG A 181 -34.55 -22.65 39.60
C ARG A 181 -34.74 -24.17 39.46
N ARG A 182 -34.43 -24.82 40.58
CA ARG A 182 -34.93 -26.10 41.14
C ARG A 182 -35.80 -26.98 40.27
#